data_AF-A0A2E0ALH2-F1
#
_entry.id   AF-A0A2E0ALH2-F1
#
_cell.length_a   1.000
_cell.length_b   1.000
_cell.length_c   1.000
_cell.angle_alpha   90.00
_cell.angle_beta   90.00
_cell.angle_gamma   90.00
#
_symmetry.space_group_name_H-M   'P 1'
#
loop_
_entity.id
_entity.type
_entity.pdbx_description
1 polymer ?
#
loop_
_entity_poly.entity_id
_entity_poly.type
_entity_poly.pdbx_seq_one_letter_code
_entity_poly.pdbx_strand_id
1 'polypeptide(L)'
;MVEGRGRVVAAATDGACSGNPGPGGWGALLRFEDGSVEEFGGHEPATTNNRMELQAALAVLERLRDLPRHPDLTVRTDSKYLIDGLGSWMKGWKRKGWKTAAGKPVLNQDLWLALDGARLSDVPLTYVKGHSGDPDNDRVDAIAVAFSHQQNPGLRNGSSPSEVKDQDDLAPAGLVGLLSRLELADRLADGQFSLSAVELAQLVEQPLRQLEAREGVWRWRDWFVEPLEQGRWCLRRREGGSEQS
;
A
#
# COMPACT_ATOMS: atom_id res chain seq x y z
N MET A 1 15.00 -12.72 15.92
CA MET A 1 14.74 -13.98 15.19
C MET A 1 13.50 -13.75 14.35
N VAL A 2 13.60 -13.93 13.04
CA VAL A 2 12.58 -13.65 12.00
C VAL A 2 11.79 -14.93 11.69
N GLU A 3 11.63 -15.79 12.69
CA GLU A 3 10.98 -17.09 12.50
C GLU A 3 9.47 -16.88 12.52
N GLY A 4 8.87 -16.83 11.33
CA GLY A 4 7.42 -16.79 11.14
C GLY A 4 6.93 -15.86 10.03
N ARG A 5 7.66 -14.76 9.74
CA ARG A 5 7.19 -13.74 8.79
C ARG A 5 7.35 -14.13 7.31
N GLY A 6 8.24 -15.08 7.04
CA GLY A 6 8.63 -15.44 5.67
C GLY A 6 9.53 -14.38 5.02
N ARG A 7 9.57 -14.37 3.68
CA ARG A 7 10.39 -13.44 2.89
C ARG A 7 9.76 -12.06 2.81
N VAL A 8 10.59 -11.04 2.63
CA VAL A 8 10.13 -9.69 2.27
C VAL A 8 9.67 -9.68 0.81
N VAL A 9 8.42 -9.27 0.57
CA VAL A 9 7.77 -9.26 -0.75
C VAL A 9 7.67 -7.87 -1.37
N ALA A 10 7.63 -6.82 -0.55
CA ALA A 10 7.62 -5.44 -1.01
C ALA A 10 8.34 -4.52 -0.02
N ALA A 11 8.91 -3.44 -0.53
CA ALA A 11 9.51 -2.38 0.27
C ALA A 11 9.14 -1.00 -0.32
N ALA A 12 8.94 -0.01 0.53
CA ALA A 12 8.67 1.38 0.12
C ALA A 12 9.48 2.37 0.97
N THR A 13 9.85 3.50 0.39
CA THR A 13 10.64 4.55 1.05
C THR A 13 10.26 5.95 0.58
N ASP A 14 10.23 6.89 1.51
CA ASP A 14 10.02 8.31 1.22
C ASP A 14 10.74 9.23 2.22
N GLY A 15 10.93 10.49 1.84
CA GLY A 15 11.56 11.54 2.63
C GLY A 15 10.85 12.89 2.48
N ALA A 16 10.66 13.57 3.60
CA ALA A 16 9.99 14.85 3.68
C ALA A 16 10.86 15.88 4.42
N CYS A 17 10.73 17.16 4.05
CA CYS A 17 11.45 18.26 4.68
C CYS A 17 10.57 19.51 4.78
N SER A 18 10.40 20.03 6.00
CA SER A 18 9.65 21.26 6.26
C SER A 18 10.57 22.48 6.09
N GLY A 19 10.59 23.02 4.86
CA GLY A 19 11.61 23.97 4.43
C GLY A 19 12.86 23.24 3.94
N ASN A 20 13.50 23.72 2.86
CA ASN A 20 14.60 23.02 2.21
C ASN A 20 15.82 23.95 2.01
N PRO A 21 16.80 23.97 2.94
CA PRO A 21 16.95 23.08 4.09
C PRO A 21 16.02 23.41 5.28
N GLY A 22 15.78 22.44 6.16
CA GLY A 22 14.91 22.55 7.33
C GLY A 22 14.79 21.23 8.11
N PRO A 23 13.89 21.15 9.11
CA PRO A 23 13.57 19.90 9.80
C PRO A 23 13.01 18.87 8.81
N GLY A 24 13.58 17.67 8.80
CA GLY A 24 13.17 16.61 7.89
C GLY A 24 12.89 15.30 8.61
N GLY A 25 12.18 14.44 7.91
CA GLY A 25 11.87 13.10 8.34
C GLY A 25 11.92 12.15 7.16
N TRP A 26 12.14 10.89 7.45
CA TRP A 26 12.14 9.82 6.46
C TRP A 26 11.31 8.64 6.96
N GLY A 27 10.70 7.93 6.02
CA GLY A 27 9.83 6.80 6.28
C GLY A 27 10.18 5.62 5.38
N ALA A 28 10.05 4.42 5.94
CA ALA A 28 10.30 3.17 5.27
C ALA A 28 9.33 2.10 5.74
N LEU A 29 8.99 1.19 4.82
CA LEU A 29 8.07 0.09 5.06
C LEU A 29 8.58 -1.18 4.38
N LEU A 30 8.50 -2.30 5.08
CA LEU A 30 8.72 -3.65 4.54
C LEU A 30 7.47 -4.51 4.75
N ARG A 31 7.05 -5.21 3.70
CA ARG A 31 5.94 -6.17 3.73
C ARG A 31 6.46 -7.58 3.59
N PHE A 32 5.92 -8.49 4.39
CA PHE A 32 6.35 -9.89 4.45
C PHE A 32 5.28 -10.83 3.88
N GLU A 33 5.66 -12.06 3.55
CA GLU A 33 4.78 -13.10 2.98
C GLU A 33 3.57 -13.42 3.86
N ASP A 34 3.71 -13.34 5.17
CA ASP A 34 2.61 -13.54 6.14
C ASP A 34 1.63 -12.35 6.22
N GLY A 35 1.85 -11.29 5.43
CA GLY A 35 1.05 -10.06 5.44
C GLY A 35 1.46 -9.05 6.50
N SER A 36 2.39 -9.39 7.39
CA SER A 36 2.93 -8.47 8.39
C SER A 36 3.70 -7.31 7.76
N VAL A 37 3.75 -6.20 8.50
CA VAL A 37 4.43 -4.98 8.05
C VAL A 37 5.45 -4.56 9.12
N GLU A 38 6.60 -4.10 8.65
CA GLU A 38 7.60 -3.43 9.48
C GLU A 38 7.78 -2.00 8.97
N GLU A 39 7.50 -1.03 9.83
CA GLU A 39 7.59 0.40 9.54
C GLU A 39 8.66 1.03 10.42
N PHE A 40 9.50 1.83 9.81
CA PHE A 40 10.57 2.54 10.50
C PHE A 40 10.84 3.87 9.82
N GLY A 41 11.47 4.77 10.57
CA GLY A 41 11.74 6.12 10.12
C GLY A 41 12.56 6.87 11.14
N GLY A 42 12.85 8.12 10.82
CA GLY A 42 13.63 8.97 11.70
C GLY A 42 13.51 10.44 11.34
N HIS A 43 14.05 11.28 12.23
CA HIS A 43 14.03 12.72 12.14
C HIS A 43 15.45 13.27 12.05
N GLU A 44 15.64 14.36 11.31
CA GLU A 44 16.86 15.16 11.31
C GLU A 44 16.48 16.66 11.38
N PRO A 45 16.90 17.40 12.43
CA PRO A 45 16.50 18.80 12.62
C PRO A 45 16.98 19.76 11.52
N ALA A 46 18.07 19.45 10.83
CA ALA A 46 18.63 20.31 9.77
C ALA A 46 19.10 19.49 8.56
N THR A 47 18.19 19.30 7.60
CA THR A 47 18.44 18.47 6.42
C THR A 47 17.78 19.05 5.16
N THR A 48 17.71 18.25 4.10
CA THR A 48 17.02 18.54 2.83
C THR A 48 16.15 17.35 2.45
N ASN A 49 15.18 17.55 1.56
CA ASN A 49 14.33 16.46 1.06
C ASN A 49 15.17 15.31 0.50
N ASN A 50 16.10 15.63 -0.40
CA ASN A 50 16.97 14.63 -1.03
C ASN A 50 17.74 13.80 -0.01
N ARG A 51 18.26 14.41 1.05
CA ARG A 51 18.98 13.65 2.09
C ARG A 51 18.06 12.69 2.83
N MET A 52 16.80 13.08 3.08
CA MET A 52 15.82 12.20 3.72
C MET A 52 15.40 11.04 2.82
N GLU A 53 15.19 11.29 1.52
CA GLU A 53 14.95 10.23 0.54
C GLU A 53 16.11 9.23 0.47
N LEU A 54 17.36 9.72 0.44
CA LEU A 54 18.55 8.86 0.44
C LEU A 54 18.68 8.07 1.76
N GLN A 55 18.38 8.69 2.90
CA GLN A 55 18.43 8.05 4.21
C GLN A 55 17.39 6.93 4.33
N ALA A 56 16.17 7.13 3.82
CA ALA A 56 15.12 6.12 3.78
C ALA A 56 15.57 4.87 3.00
N ALA A 57 16.14 5.09 1.81
CA ALA A 57 16.65 4.02 0.96
C ALA A 57 17.82 3.27 1.61
N LEU A 58 18.73 3.99 2.25
CA LEU A 58 19.86 3.39 2.95
C LEU A 58 19.36 2.47 4.07
N ALA A 59 18.44 2.96 4.90
CA ALA A 59 17.88 2.18 6.00
C ALA A 59 17.16 0.91 5.51
N VAL A 60 16.41 0.99 4.40
CA VAL A 60 15.79 -0.20 3.78
C VAL A 60 16.82 -1.20 3.30
N LEU A 61 17.86 -0.75 2.58
CA LEU A 61 18.89 -1.66 2.05
C LEU A 61 19.69 -2.34 3.17
N GLU A 62 20.03 -1.59 4.22
CA GLU A 62 20.68 -2.14 5.41
C GLU A 62 19.78 -3.16 6.11
N ARG A 63 18.49 -2.85 6.26
CA ARG A 63 17.53 -3.76 6.89
C ARG A 63 17.33 -5.04 6.06
N LEU A 64 17.26 -4.90 4.74
CA LEU A 64 17.08 -6.03 3.82
C LEU A 64 18.28 -6.98 3.79
N ARG A 65 19.49 -6.52 4.15
CA ARG A 65 20.70 -7.35 4.17
C ARG A 65 20.54 -8.60 5.03
N ASP A 66 19.89 -8.46 6.18
CA ASP A 66 19.74 -9.51 7.18
C ASP A 66 18.38 -10.25 7.09
N LEU A 67 17.58 -9.94 6.06
CA LEU A 67 16.25 -10.51 5.88
C LEU A 67 16.19 -11.43 4.64
N PRO A 68 15.39 -12.50 4.69
CA PRO A 68 15.13 -13.31 3.51
C PRO A 68 14.26 -12.51 2.54
N ARG A 69 14.59 -12.53 1.24
CA ARG A 69 13.98 -11.67 0.20
C ARG A 69 13.27 -12.51 -0.85
N HIS A 70 12.10 -12.07 -1.28
CA HIS A 70 11.43 -12.66 -2.43
C HIS A 70 12.22 -12.33 -3.71
N PRO A 71 12.34 -13.24 -4.69
CA PRO A 71 13.05 -12.96 -5.95
C PRO A 71 12.53 -11.74 -6.71
N ASP A 72 11.23 -11.45 -6.58
CA ASP A 72 10.57 -10.31 -7.24
C ASP A 72 10.50 -9.05 -6.36
N LEU A 73 11.23 -9.03 -5.23
CA LEU A 73 11.25 -7.88 -4.33
C LEU A 73 11.77 -6.63 -5.04
N THR A 74 11.05 -5.52 -4.93
CA THR A 74 11.51 -4.21 -5.39
C THR A 74 11.31 -3.15 -4.31
N VAL A 75 12.18 -2.13 -4.30
CA VAL A 75 12.03 -0.95 -3.43
C VAL A 75 11.31 0.15 -4.20
N ARG A 76 10.10 0.50 -3.74
CA ARG A 76 9.28 1.57 -4.32
C ARG A 76 9.67 2.91 -3.73
N THR A 77 9.79 3.92 -4.59
CA THR A 77 10.10 5.30 -4.19
C THR A 77 9.63 6.26 -5.28
N ASP A 78 9.20 7.46 -4.91
CA ASP A 78 8.91 8.53 -5.86
C ASP A 78 10.10 9.50 -6.06
N SER A 79 11.23 9.25 -5.39
CA SER A 79 12.46 10.01 -5.54
C SER A 79 13.13 9.73 -6.89
N LYS A 80 12.92 10.63 -7.85
CA LYS A 80 13.71 10.62 -9.09
C LYS A 80 15.20 10.80 -8.82
N TYR A 81 15.56 11.56 -7.79
CA TYR A 81 16.95 11.79 -7.40
C TYR A 81 17.66 10.49 -7.00
N LEU A 82 16.98 9.64 -6.24
CA LEU A 82 17.46 8.32 -5.86
C LEU A 82 17.54 7.37 -7.07
N ILE A 83 16.48 7.30 -7.88
CA ILE A 83 16.40 6.45 -9.08
C ILE A 83 17.54 6.77 -10.06
N ASP A 84 17.68 8.05 -10.43
CA ASP A 84 18.70 8.48 -11.40
C ASP A 84 20.11 8.32 -10.81
N GLY A 85 20.27 8.56 -9.52
CA GLY A 85 21.53 8.42 -8.81
C GLY A 85 22.04 6.98 -8.77
N LEU A 86 21.26 6.02 -8.25
CA LEU A 86 21.63 4.60 -8.19
C LEU A 86 21.70 3.93 -9.56
N GLY A 87 20.88 4.40 -10.51
CA GLY A 87 20.83 3.88 -11.87
C GLY A 87 21.98 4.39 -12.73
N SER A 88 21.97 5.68 -13.05
CA SER A 88 22.78 6.27 -14.12
C SER A 88 24.00 7.04 -13.61
N TRP A 89 23.87 7.85 -12.55
CA TRP A 89 24.91 8.80 -12.17
C TRP A 89 26.06 8.18 -11.38
N MET A 90 25.76 7.25 -10.47
CA MET A 90 26.74 6.67 -9.54
C MET A 90 27.92 6.01 -10.26
N LYS A 91 27.68 5.33 -11.39
CA LYS A 91 28.76 4.77 -12.23
C LYS A 91 29.74 5.85 -12.70
N GLY A 92 29.22 7.00 -13.09
CA GLY A 92 30.01 8.15 -13.51
C GLY A 92 30.79 8.78 -12.36
N TRP A 93 30.16 8.93 -11.20
CA TRP A 93 30.79 9.49 -10.00
C TRP A 93 31.93 8.62 -9.49
N LYS A 94 31.74 7.29 -9.39
CA LYS A 94 32.80 6.35 -8.98
C LYS A 94 34.02 6.44 -9.88
N ARG A 95 33.82 6.47 -11.21
CA ARG A 95 34.91 6.63 -12.19
C ARG A 95 35.67 7.96 -12.03
N LYS A 96 35.01 9.02 -11.56
CA LYS A 96 35.60 10.34 -11.33
C LYS A 96 36.07 10.55 -9.87
N GLY A 97 36.13 9.49 -9.06
CA GLY A 97 36.53 9.59 -7.66
C GLY A 97 35.57 10.44 -6.82
N TRP A 98 34.26 10.30 -7.07
CA TRP A 98 33.18 11.02 -6.40
C TRP A 98 33.22 12.54 -6.57
N LYS A 99 33.65 12.99 -7.75
CA LYS A 99 33.67 14.41 -8.14
C LYS A 99 32.75 14.69 -9.32
N THR A 100 32.15 15.87 -9.31
CA THR A 100 31.40 16.44 -10.42
C THR A 100 32.32 16.82 -11.59
N ALA A 101 31.74 17.16 -12.74
CA ALA A 101 32.52 17.64 -13.90
C ALA A 101 33.33 18.92 -13.58
N ALA A 102 32.87 19.73 -12.62
CA ALA A 102 33.56 20.92 -12.14
C ALA A 102 34.65 20.62 -11.08
N GLY A 103 34.96 19.35 -10.83
CA GLY A 103 35.99 18.94 -9.86
C GLY A 103 35.59 19.04 -8.39
N LYS A 104 34.39 19.57 -8.09
CA LYS A 104 33.83 19.63 -6.73
C LYS A 104 33.31 18.25 -6.29
N PRO A 105 33.34 17.94 -4.98
CA PRO A 105 32.66 16.76 -4.42
C PRO A 105 31.21 16.65 -4.89
N VAL A 106 30.73 15.41 -5.05
CA VAL A 106 29.31 15.17 -5.36
C VAL A 106 28.45 15.62 -4.18
N LEU A 107 27.30 16.23 -4.45
CA LEU A 107 26.36 16.62 -3.40
C LEU A 107 25.83 15.36 -2.69
N ASN A 108 25.74 15.40 -1.35
CA ASN A 108 25.35 14.25 -0.51
C ASN A 108 26.26 13.03 -0.69
N GLN A 109 27.54 13.24 -1.03
CA GLN A 109 28.51 12.17 -1.26
C GLN A 109 28.61 11.19 -0.09
N ASP A 110 28.45 11.66 1.15
CA ASP A 110 28.41 10.84 2.35
C ASP A 110 27.33 9.75 2.29
N LEU A 111 26.09 10.12 1.98
CA LEU A 111 24.97 9.19 1.84
C LEU A 111 25.11 8.32 0.59
N TRP A 112 25.64 8.87 -0.51
CA TRP A 112 25.86 8.08 -1.72
C TRP A 112 26.92 6.99 -1.55
N LEU A 113 27.99 7.26 -0.79
CA LEU A 113 29.00 6.27 -0.44
C LEU A 113 28.40 5.16 0.43
N ALA A 114 27.57 5.52 1.42
CA ALA A 114 26.88 4.56 2.26
C ALA A 114 25.92 3.68 1.43
N LEU A 115 25.12 4.29 0.54
CA LEU A 115 24.22 3.59 -0.38
C LEU A 115 24.96 2.64 -1.32
N ASP A 116 26.11 3.05 -1.87
CA ASP A 116 26.93 2.19 -2.73
C ASP A 116 27.46 0.96 -1.96
N GLY A 117 27.83 1.13 -0.68
CA GLY A 117 28.23 0.03 0.20
C GLY A 117 27.07 -0.85 0.68
N ALA A 118 25.85 -0.29 0.77
CA ALA A 118 24.65 -1.00 1.17
C ALA A 118 23.92 -1.69 0.02
N ARG A 119 24.32 -1.43 -1.23
CA ARG A 119 23.61 -1.88 -2.42
C ARG A 119 23.48 -3.40 -2.49
N LEU A 120 22.24 -3.85 -2.69
CA LEU A 120 21.90 -5.25 -2.94
C LEU A 120 21.64 -5.42 -4.44
N SER A 121 22.40 -6.29 -5.12
CA SER A 121 22.31 -6.46 -6.58
C SER A 121 21.01 -7.14 -7.03
N ASP A 122 20.38 -7.89 -6.13
CA ASP A 122 19.11 -8.62 -6.30
C ASP A 122 17.88 -7.76 -6.01
N VAL A 123 18.04 -6.51 -5.54
CA VAL A 123 16.92 -5.64 -5.15
C VAL A 123 16.88 -4.38 -6.03
N PRO A 124 16.10 -4.39 -7.13
CA PRO A 124 15.92 -3.21 -7.97
C PRO A 124 15.02 -2.17 -7.30
N LEU A 125 15.15 -0.92 -7.76
CA LEU A 125 14.25 0.18 -7.40
C LEU A 125 13.19 0.37 -8.47
N THR A 126 11.96 0.68 -8.04
CA THR A 126 10.84 1.01 -8.91
C THR A 126 10.34 2.40 -8.60
N TYR A 127 10.28 3.25 -9.63
CA TYR A 127 9.68 4.58 -9.50
C TYR A 127 8.17 4.46 -9.38
N VAL A 128 7.60 5.08 -8.36
CA VAL A 128 6.16 5.30 -8.23
C VAL A 128 5.86 6.79 -8.27
N LYS A 129 4.65 7.14 -8.69
CA LYS A 129 4.23 8.54 -8.67
C LYS A 129 3.74 8.88 -7.25
N GLY A 130 4.31 9.91 -6.63
CA GLY A 130 3.81 10.43 -5.35
C GLY A 130 2.32 10.78 -5.42
N HIS A 131 1.59 10.50 -4.34
CA HIS A 131 0.14 10.71 -4.21
C HIS A 131 -0.71 10.09 -5.33
N SER A 132 -0.28 8.94 -5.85
CA SER A 132 -1.02 8.21 -6.89
C SER A 132 -2.08 7.24 -6.35
N GLY A 133 -2.26 7.19 -5.02
CA GLY A 133 -3.13 6.21 -4.35
C GLY A 133 -2.45 4.86 -4.11
N ASP A 134 -1.11 4.83 -4.09
CA ASP A 134 -0.34 3.67 -3.67
C ASP A 134 -0.31 3.61 -2.14
N PRO A 135 -0.94 2.60 -1.51
CA PRO A 135 -1.08 2.58 -0.05
C PRO A 135 0.24 2.52 0.70
N ASP A 136 1.26 1.85 0.15
CA ASP A 136 2.56 1.70 0.82
C ASP A 136 3.37 2.99 0.67
N ASN A 137 3.33 3.64 -0.51
CA ASN A 137 3.96 4.95 -0.73
C ASN A 137 3.31 6.05 0.13
N ASP A 138 1.98 6.13 0.12
CA ASP A 138 1.24 7.12 0.89
C ASP A 138 1.46 6.92 2.41
N ARG A 139 1.68 5.67 2.85
CA ARG A 139 2.04 5.38 4.25
C ARG A 139 3.44 5.88 4.60
N VAL A 140 4.45 5.64 3.76
CA VAL A 140 5.82 6.12 4.04
C VAL A 140 5.95 7.64 3.95
N ASP A 141 5.19 8.30 3.07
CA ASP A 141 5.04 9.76 3.04
C ASP A 141 4.51 10.26 4.40
N ALA A 142 3.39 9.69 4.87
CA ALA A 142 2.82 10.06 6.17
C ALA A 142 3.79 9.86 7.34
N ILE A 143 4.59 8.78 7.31
CA ILE A 143 5.66 8.55 8.30
C ILE A 143 6.74 9.65 8.20
N ALA A 144 7.21 9.96 7.00
CA ALA A 144 8.23 10.96 6.77
C ALA A 144 7.78 12.36 7.21
N VAL A 145 6.55 12.75 6.85
CA VAL A 145 5.94 14.02 7.24
C VAL A 145 5.81 14.10 8.77
N ALA A 146 5.30 13.06 9.43
CA ALA A 146 5.18 13.03 10.88
C ALA A 146 6.56 13.21 11.56
N PHE A 147 7.59 12.50 11.12
CA PHE A 147 8.94 12.67 11.64
C PHE A 147 9.51 14.05 11.36
N SER A 148 9.23 14.67 10.21
CA SER A 148 9.69 16.05 9.92
C SER A 148 9.13 17.07 10.92
N HIS A 149 7.95 16.79 11.47
CA HIS A 149 7.28 17.58 12.50
C HIS A 149 7.53 17.06 13.93
N GLN A 150 8.41 16.08 14.12
CA GLN A 150 8.69 15.42 15.41
C GLN A 150 7.43 14.83 16.08
N GLN A 151 6.50 14.35 15.26
CA GLN A 151 5.29 13.66 15.71
C GLN A 151 5.49 12.15 15.69
N ASN A 152 4.67 11.42 16.46
CA ASN A 152 4.68 9.96 16.46
C ASN A 152 3.75 9.43 15.35
N PRO A 153 4.27 8.75 14.31
CA PRO A 153 3.45 8.21 13.22
C PRO A 153 2.73 6.89 13.54
N GLY A 154 2.91 6.34 14.75
CA GLY A 154 2.33 5.05 15.15
C GLY A 154 2.89 3.90 14.30
N LEU A 155 4.22 3.73 14.30
CA LEU A 155 4.90 2.72 13.49
C LEU A 155 4.42 1.30 13.81
N ARG A 156 4.16 0.53 12.76
CA ARG A 156 3.74 -0.88 12.83
C ARG A 156 4.95 -1.80 12.73
N ASN A 157 5.23 -2.58 13.78
CA ASN A 157 6.32 -3.56 13.79
C ASN A 157 5.78 -4.93 14.21
N GLY A 158 5.21 -5.66 13.27
CA GLY A 158 4.68 -7.00 13.48
C GLY A 158 3.61 -7.37 12.48
N SER A 159 3.06 -8.57 12.64
CA SER A 159 1.76 -8.93 12.09
C SER A 159 0.71 -8.06 12.78
N SER A 160 0.59 -6.81 12.37
CA SER A 160 -0.63 -6.06 12.61
C SER A 160 -1.71 -6.78 11.82
N PRO A 161 -2.74 -7.33 12.48
CA PRO A 161 -3.98 -7.59 11.79
C PRO A 161 -4.35 -6.26 11.15
N SER A 162 -4.53 -6.22 9.84
CA SER A 162 -5.45 -5.24 9.27
C SER A 162 -6.69 -5.35 10.15
N GLU A 163 -7.10 -4.28 10.85
CA GLU A 163 -8.20 -4.26 11.81
C GLU A 163 -9.23 -5.37 11.55
N VAL A 164 -9.04 -6.53 12.21
CA VAL A 164 -10.00 -7.62 12.17
C VAL A 164 -10.89 -7.37 13.38
N LYS A 165 -12.07 -6.82 13.12
CA LYS A 165 -13.21 -7.20 13.95
C LYS A 165 -13.43 -8.70 13.73
N ASP A 166 -13.09 -9.43 14.78
CA ASP A 166 -13.53 -10.76 15.19
C ASP A 166 -13.38 -11.95 14.24
N GLN A 167 -12.49 -12.84 14.69
CA GLN A 167 -12.68 -14.27 14.94
C GLN A 167 -13.17 -15.21 13.83
N ASP A 168 -12.30 -16.20 13.64
CA ASP A 168 -12.56 -17.60 13.37
C ASP A 168 -12.31 -18.17 11.96
N ASP A 169 -11.65 -19.32 12.08
CA ASP A 169 -11.00 -20.17 11.11
C ASP A 169 -11.95 -20.79 10.07
N LEU A 170 -11.36 -21.13 8.92
CA LEU A 170 -11.84 -22.11 7.93
C LEU A 170 -13.05 -21.72 7.06
N ALA A 171 -12.83 -20.91 6.02
CA ALA A 171 -13.74 -20.87 4.88
C ALA A 171 -12.98 -20.88 3.53
N PRO A 172 -13.22 -21.87 2.65
CA PRO A 172 -12.64 -21.92 1.30
C PRO A 172 -12.94 -20.63 0.51
N ALA A 173 -12.05 -20.23 -0.40
CA ALA A 173 -12.10 -18.96 -1.14
C ALA A 173 -13.46 -18.62 -1.81
N GLY A 174 -14.31 -19.61 -2.11
CA GLY A 174 -15.67 -19.39 -2.61
C GLY A 174 -16.63 -18.74 -1.60
N LEU A 175 -16.42 -18.93 -0.29
CA LEU A 175 -17.23 -18.38 0.79
C LEU A 175 -16.85 -16.92 1.13
N VAL A 176 -15.59 -16.54 0.96
CA VAL A 176 -15.13 -15.15 1.16
C VAL A 176 -15.76 -14.23 0.12
N GLY A 177 -15.74 -14.63 -1.16
CA GLY A 177 -16.40 -13.87 -2.24
C GLY A 177 -17.91 -13.77 -2.04
N LEU A 178 -18.53 -14.79 -1.43
CA LEU A 178 -19.94 -14.78 -1.07
C LEU A 178 -20.22 -13.79 0.07
N LEU A 179 -19.47 -13.81 1.16
CA LEU A 179 -19.64 -12.91 2.31
C LEU A 179 -19.50 -11.44 1.90
N SER A 180 -18.46 -11.08 1.13
CA SER A 180 -18.29 -9.71 0.64
C SER A 180 -19.45 -9.24 -0.25
N ARG A 181 -20.05 -10.15 -1.04
CA ARG A 181 -21.24 -9.83 -1.85
C ARG A 181 -22.49 -9.63 -1.00
N LEU A 182 -22.65 -10.40 0.08
CA LEU A 182 -23.79 -10.26 1.00
C LEU A 182 -23.69 -8.95 1.80
N GLU A 183 -22.50 -8.58 2.26
CA GLU A 183 -22.26 -7.28 2.92
C GLU A 183 -22.51 -6.10 1.97
N LEU A 184 -22.10 -6.24 0.70
CA LEU A 184 -22.37 -5.24 -0.32
C LEU A 184 -23.88 -5.13 -0.59
N ALA A 185 -24.60 -6.26 -0.63
CA ALA A 185 -26.06 -6.28 -0.75
C ALA A 185 -26.76 -5.58 0.42
N ASP A 186 -26.28 -5.75 1.65
CA ASP A 186 -26.79 -5.05 2.83
C ASP A 186 -26.61 -3.53 2.72
N ARG A 187 -25.42 -3.08 2.35
CA ARG A 187 -25.14 -1.64 2.20
C ARG A 187 -25.97 -1.00 1.07
N LEU A 188 -26.19 -1.75 -0.01
CA LEU A 188 -27.04 -1.29 -1.10
C LEU A 188 -28.50 -1.18 -0.68
N ALA A 189 -28.98 -2.12 0.14
CA ALA A 189 -30.33 -2.12 0.67
C ALA A 189 -30.59 -0.97 1.67
N ASP A 190 -29.61 -0.67 2.53
CA ASP A 190 -29.71 0.41 3.50
C ASP A 190 -29.60 1.80 2.85
N GLY A 191 -28.80 1.94 1.79
CA GLY A 191 -28.50 3.23 1.17
C GLY A 191 -29.40 3.66 0.02
N GLN A 192 -30.52 2.95 -0.23
CA GLN A 192 -31.42 3.20 -1.38
C GLN A 192 -30.69 3.33 -2.73
N PHE A 193 -29.59 2.59 -2.91
CA PHE A 193 -28.82 2.63 -4.15
C PHE A 193 -29.53 1.85 -5.26
N SER A 194 -29.46 2.36 -6.49
CA SER A 194 -29.98 1.67 -7.68
C SER A 194 -28.87 1.05 -8.50
N LEU A 195 -29.05 -0.21 -8.89
CA LEU A 195 -28.14 -1.02 -9.70
C LEU A 195 -28.61 -1.06 -11.14
N SER A 196 -27.67 -1.04 -12.08
CA SER A 196 -27.89 -1.46 -13.46
C SER A 196 -28.07 -2.99 -13.54
N ALA A 197 -28.62 -3.48 -14.65
CA ALA A 197 -28.79 -4.92 -14.88
C ALA A 197 -27.44 -5.69 -14.84
N VAL A 198 -26.34 -5.06 -15.27
CA VAL A 198 -24.99 -5.63 -15.24
C VAL A 198 -24.45 -5.73 -13.81
N GLU A 199 -24.60 -4.67 -13.01
CA GLU A 199 -24.18 -4.67 -11.61
C GLU A 199 -25.00 -5.65 -10.78
N LEU A 200 -26.30 -5.76 -11.06
CA LEU A 200 -27.15 -6.77 -10.43
C LEU A 200 -26.70 -8.19 -10.81
N ALA A 201 -26.37 -8.45 -12.08
CA ALA A 201 -25.89 -9.74 -12.56
C ALA A 201 -24.61 -10.19 -11.85
N GLN A 202 -23.68 -9.25 -11.63
CA GLN A 202 -22.45 -9.48 -10.87
C GLN A 202 -22.73 -9.74 -9.40
N LEU A 203 -23.64 -8.98 -8.78
CA LEU A 203 -24.01 -9.14 -7.37
C LEU A 203 -24.64 -10.51 -7.10
N VAL A 204 -25.58 -10.93 -7.95
CA VAL A 204 -26.34 -12.18 -7.76
C VAL A 204 -25.72 -13.41 -8.43
N GLU A 205 -24.57 -13.23 -9.09
CA GLU A 205 -23.84 -14.23 -9.88
C GLU A 205 -24.73 -14.99 -10.88
N GLN A 206 -25.57 -14.27 -11.63
CA GLN A 206 -26.39 -14.84 -12.69
C GLN A 206 -26.06 -14.23 -14.04
N PRO A 207 -26.15 -14.98 -15.15
CA PRO A 207 -26.00 -14.44 -16.49
C PRO A 207 -27.02 -13.31 -16.74
N LEU A 208 -26.58 -12.20 -17.32
CA LEU A 208 -27.41 -11.03 -17.62
C LEU A 208 -28.72 -11.40 -18.35
N ARG A 209 -28.64 -12.28 -19.34
CA ARG A 209 -29.80 -12.82 -20.10
C ARG A 209 -30.90 -13.44 -19.23
N GLN A 210 -30.56 -13.97 -18.05
CA GLN A 210 -31.54 -14.56 -17.13
C GLN A 210 -32.21 -13.50 -16.25
N LEU A 211 -31.59 -12.34 -16.07
CA LEU A 211 -32.15 -11.21 -15.33
C LEU A 211 -32.98 -10.31 -16.24
N GLU A 212 -32.58 -10.12 -17.49
CA GLU A 212 -33.34 -9.36 -18.50
C GLU A 212 -34.71 -9.99 -18.81
N ALA A 213 -34.84 -11.31 -18.62
CA ALA A 213 -36.11 -12.03 -18.78
C ALA A 213 -37.00 -12.00 -17.52
N ARG A 214 -36.54 -11.40 -16.42
CA ARG A 214 -37.30 -11.33 -15.17
C ARG A 214 -38.06 -10.01 -15.08
N GLU A 215 -39.35 -10.12 -14.87
CA GLU A 215 -40.24 -8.99 -14.63
C GLU A 215 -40.85 -9.14 -13.23
N GLY A 216 -40.71 -8.09 -12.41
CA GLY A 216 -41.26 -8.05 -11.06
C GLY A 216 -40.27 -8.36 -9.93
N VAL A 217 -40.77 -8.21 -8.70
CA VAL A 217 -39.99 -8.41 -7.47
C VAL A 217 -39.69 -9.88 -7.28
N TRP A 218 -38.43 -10.22 -7.00
CA TRP A 218 -38.04 -11.61 -6.73
C TRP A 218 -37.08 -11.70 -5.54
N ARG A 219 -37.08 -12.89 -4.92
CA ARG A 219 -36.26 -13.14 -3.73
C ARG A 219 -34.88 -13.65 -4.10
N TRP A 220 -33.86 -12.93 -3.67
CA TRP A 220 -32.48 -13.39 -3.70
C TRP A 220 -31.96 -13.48 -2.27
N ARG A 221 -31.89 -14.72 -1.74
CA ARG A 221 -31.50 -14.99 -0.35
C ARG A 221 -32.38 -14.23 0.65
N ASP A 222 -31.80 -13.27 1.37
CA ASP A 222 -32.44 -12.47 2.42
C ASP A 222 -32.88 -11.07 1.94
N TRP A 223 -32.71 -10.79 0.64
CA TRP A 223 -33.12 -9.54 0.02
C TRP A 223 -34.21 -9.76 -1.03
N PHE A 224 -35.07 -8.76 -1.15
CA PHE A 224 -35.97 -8.59 -2.29
C PHE A 224 -35.30 -7.71 -3.32
N VAL A 225 -35.24 -8.20 -4.56
CA VAL A 225 -34.75 -7.43 -5.70
C VAL A 225 -35.96 -6.87 -6.41
N GLU A 226 -36.12 -5.55 -6.37
CA GLU A 226 -37.27 -4.84 -6.92
C GLU A 226 -36.85 -4.07 -8.19
N PRO A 227 -37.60 -4.20 -9.31
CA PRO A 227 -37.35 -3.39 -10.49
C PRO A 227 -37.77 -1.94 -10.25
N LEU A 228 -36.96 -1.02 -10.75
CA LEU A 228 -37.20 0.42 -10.81
C LEU A 228 -37.42 0.85 -12.27
N GLU A 229 -37.83 2.11 -12.46
CA GLU A 229 -37.94 2.70 -13.79
C GLU A 229 -36.58 2.68 -14.53
N GLN A 230 -36.64 2.68 -15.87
CA GLN A 230 -35.46 2.71 -16.75
C GLN A 230 -34.53 1.49 -16.64
N GLY A 231 -35.02 0.32 -16.21
CA GLY A 231 -34.26 -0.93 -16.19
C GLY A 231 -33.22 -1.00 -15.07
N ARG A 232 -33.41 -0.22 -14.00
CA ARG A 232 -32.61 -0.28 -12.78
C ARG A 232 -33.28 -1.15 -11.72
N TRP A 233 -32.53 -1.53 -10.71
CA TRP A 233 -32.98 -2.44 -9.66
C TRP A 233 -32.53 -1.93 -8.29
N CYS A 234 -33.32 -2.15 -7.25
CA CYS A 234 -32.88 -1.93 -5.88
C CYS A 234 -33.01 -3.21 -5.06
N LEU A 235 -32.22 -3.28 -3.99
CA LEU A 235 -32.34 -4.34 -3.00
C LEU A 235 -33.08 -3.78 -1.79
N ARG A 236 -33.93 -4.60 -1.18
CA ARG A 236 -34.47 -4.33 0.15
C ARG A 236 -34.18 -5.51 1.06
N ARG A 237 -33.60 -5.22 2.22
CA ARG A 237 -33.34 -6.22 3.24
C ARG A 237 -34.66 -6.62 3.87
N ARG A 238 -34.84 -7.91 4.11
CA ARG A 238 -35.95 -8.39 4.94
C ARG A 238 -35.74 -7.84 6.36
N GLU A 239 -36.65 -7.00 6.84
CA GLU A 239 -36.70 -6.69 8.27
C GLU A 239 -36.92 -8.01 9.02
N GLY A 240 -35.94 -8.38 9.84
CA GLY A 240 -36.00 -9.59 10.66
C GLY A 240 -37.07 -9.40 11.73
N GLY A 241 -38.27 -9.89 11.47
CA GLY A 241 -39.22 -10.22 12.53
C GLY A 241 -38.60 -11.32 13.40
N SER A 242 -38.09 -10.94 14.56
CA SER A 242 -37.93 -11.84 15.69
C SER A 242 -39.10 -11.64 16.63
N GLU A 243 -40.20 -12.36 16.38
CA GLU A 243 -41.04 -12.93 17.44
C GLU A 243 -41.64 -14.25 16.90
N GLN A 244 -41.23 -15.35 17.53
CA GLN A 244 -41.99 -16.59 17.56
C GLN A 244 -42.97 -16.49 18.73
N SER A 245 -44.28 -16.49 18.45
CA SER A 245 -45.34 -17.25 19.13
C SER A 245 -46.67 -17.01 18.43
#